data_AF-A0AAT9GJW6-F1
#
_entry.id   AF-A0AAT9GJW6-F1
#
_cell.length_a   1.000
_cell.length_b   1.000
_cell.length_c   1.000
_cell.angle_alpha   90.00
_cell.angle_beta   90.00
_cell.angle_gamma   90.00
#
_symmetry.space_group_name_H-M   'P 1'
#
loop_
_entity.id
_entity.type
_entity.pdbx_description
1 polymer ?
#
loop_
_entity_poly.entity_id
_entity_poly.type
_entity_poly.pdbx_seq_one_letter_code
_entity_poly.pdbx_strand_id
1 'polypeptide(L)'
;MSLPVHAQNLSVQKVKAADITYVLNNIRSTHKTETANFIVNVYAVANKSGSAKQSGSDEVTDHLYIAISSFDENPQQLLFVIKDVYGPSAIKMTKQSEQVIELSFFYKEKGIKKKFIASVQQDGVVKK
;
A
#
# COMPACT_ATOMS: atom_id res chain seq x y z
N MET A 1 -24.73 -17.01 42.14
CA MET A 1 -24.67 -17.50 40.74
C MET A 1 -23.51 -16.77 40.07
N SER A 2 -22.34 -17.41 39.95
CA SER A 2 -21.17 -16.80 39.29
C SER A 2 -21.17 -17.17 37.81
N LEU A 3 -21.14 -16.18 36.93
CA LEU A 3 -20.97 -16.41 35.49
C LEU A 3 -19.59 -17.03 35.23
N PRO A 4 -19.48 -18.08 34.41
CA PRO A 4 -18.17 -18.62 34.04
C PRO A 4 -17.44 -17.60 33.15
N VAL A 5 -16.35 -17.04 33.68
CA VAL A 5 -15.40 -16.23 32.92
C VAL A 5 -14.77 -17.14 31.87
N HIS A 6 -15.19 -17.00 30.62
CA HIS A 6 -14.53 -17.65 29.49
C HIS A 6 -13.25 -16.85 29.19
N ALA A 7 -12.18 -17.15 29.90
CA ALA A 7 -10.87 -16.57 29.62
C ALA A 7 -10.39 -17.06 28.25
N GLN A 8 -10.35 -16.16 27.26
CA GLN A 8 -9.84 -16.47 25.93
C GLN A 8 -8.33 -16.73 26.01
N ASN A 9 -7.89 -17.90 25.55
CA ASN A 9 -6.47 -18.24 25.44
C ASN A 9 -5.96 -17.88 24.04
N LEU A 10 -5.24 -16.76 23.92
CA LEU A 10 -4.72 -16.25 22.65
C LEU A 10 -3.28 -16.75 22.44
N SER A 11 -3.07 -17.63 21.46
CA SER A 11 -1.71 -18.08 21.09
C SER A 11 -1.12 -17.25 19.95
N VAL A 12 0.09 -16.73 20.12
CA VAL A 12 0.85 -16.07 19.04
C VAL A 12 1.59 -17.12 18.24
N GLN A 13 1.39 -17.14 16.92
CA GLN A 13 2.06 -18.06 16.01
C GLN A 13 2.95 -17.29 15.02
N LYS A 14 4.13 -17.84 14.73
CA LYS A 14 5.02 -17.28 13.70
C LYS A 14 4.44 -17.58 12.31
N VAL A 15 4.16 -16.54 11.53
CA VAL A 15 3.77 -16.68 10.13
C VAL A 15 4.99 -17.10 9.28
N LYS A 16 4.85 -18.15 8.48
CA LYS A 16 5.90 -18.67 7.58
C LYS A 16 5.59 -18.30 6.12
N ALA A 17 5.59 -17.01 5.81
CA ALA A 17 5.42 -16.52 4.45
C ALA A 17 6.45 -15.41 4.21
N ALA A 18 7.52 -15.72 3.47
CA ALA A 18 8.68 -14.84 3.34
C ALA A 18 8.32 -13.50 2.69
N ASP A 19 7.46 -13.52 1.66
CA ASP A 19 7.07 -12.31 0.93
C ASP A 19 6.23 -11.37 1.78
N ILE A 20 5.21 -11.89 2.47
CA ILE A 20 4.39 -11.06 3.37
C ILE A 20 5.22 -10.57 4.57
N THR A 21 6.11 -11.41 5.10
CA THR A 21 7.02 -11.03 6.18
C THR A 21 7.91 -9.89 5.72
N TYR A 22 8.46 -9.98 4.51
CA TYR A 22 9.28 -8.91 3.95
C TYR A 22 8.48 -7.62 3.78
N VAL A 23 7.33 -7.68 3.10
CA VAL A 23 6.46 -6.52 2.88
C VAL A 23 6.13 -5.85 4.21
N LEU A 24 5.54 -6.58 5.16
CA LEU A 24 5.08 -6.02 6.43
C LEU A 24 6.21 -5.42 7.29
N ASN A 25 7.41 -6.01 7.26
CA ASN A 25 8.56 -5.49 8.01
C ASN A 25 9.28 -4.32 7.30
N ASN A 26 8.95 -4.01 6.05
CA ASN A 26 9.61 -2.97 5.26
C ASN A 26 8.66 -1.86 4.80
N ILE A 27 7.42 -1.80 5.33
CA ILE A 27 6.52 -0.66 5.14
C ILE A 27 7.15 0.58 5.77
N ARG A 28 7.37 1.62 4.95
CA ARG A 28 7.86 2.94 5.37
C ARG A 28 6.72 3.94 5.60
N SER A 29 5.68 3.86 4.78
CA SER A 29 4.49 4.68 4.96
C SER A 29 3.23 3.94 4.54
N THR A 30 2.13 4.31 5.20
CA THR A 30 0.79 3.80 4.94
C THR A 30 -0.15 4.97 4.75
N HIS A 31 -0.98 4.90 3.72
CA HIS A 31 -2.02 5.86 3.43
C HIS A 31 -3.33 5.11 3.24
N LYS A 32 -4.41 5.60 3.83
CA LYS A 32 -5.74 5.00 3.74
C LYS A 32 -6.75 6.04 3.27
N THR A 33 -7.67 5.64 2.40
CA THR A 33 -8.89 6.40 2.08
C THR A 33 -9.99 5.41 1.75
N GLU A 34 -11.23 5.78 2.07
CA GLU A 34 -12.39 4.92 1.83
C GLU A 34 -13.55 5.71 1.22
N THR A 35 -14.37 5.01 0.46
CA THR A 35 -15.70 5.42 0.02
C THR A 35 -16.75 4.65 0.82
N ALA A 36 -18.03 4.84 0.50
CA ALA A 36 -19.09 3.98 1.04
C ALA A 36 -19.00 2.52 0.55
N ASN A 37 -18.29 2.24 -0.55
CA ASN A 37 -18.30 0.94 -1.24
C ASN A 37 -16.99 0.16 -1.12
N PHE A 38 -15.86 0.85 -0.93
CA PHE A 38 -14.54 0.23 -0.86
C PHE A 38 -13.53 1.08 -0.12
N ILE A 39 -12.48 0.43 0.39
CA ILE A 39 -11.30 1.04 0.99
C ILE A 39 -10.09 0.83 0.09
N VAL A 40 -9.24 1.85 0.02
CA VAL A 40 -7.93 1.81 -0.63
C VAL A 40 -6.85 2.05 0.41
N ASN A 41 -5.90 1.14 0.48
CA ASN A 41 -4.68 1.29 1.25
C ASN A 41 -3.49 1.36 0.29
N VAL A 42 -2.62 2.35 0.48
CA VAL A 42 -1.35 2.47 -0.24
C VAL A 42 -0.21 2.30 0.73
N TYR A 43 0.68 1.35 0.45
CA TYR A 43 1.86 1.05 1.24
C TYR A 43 3.12 1.34 0.44
N ALA A 44 3.99 2.20 0.95
CA ALA A 44 5.35 2.33 0.43
C ALA A 44 6.25 1.34 1.14
N VAL A 45 6.81 0.39 0.41
CA VAL A 45 7.66 -0.68 0.92
C VAL A 45 9.06 -0.51 0.39
N ALA A 46 10.05 -0.40 1.29
CA ALA A 46 11.45 -0.26 0.92
C ALA A 46 11.90 -1.42 0.03
N ASN A 47 12.67 -1.17 -1.03
CA ASN A 47 13.28 -2.25 -1.81
C ASN A 47 14.58 -2.77 -1.15
N LYS A 48 14.87 -4.09 -1.27
CA LYS A 48 16.09 -4.72 -0.73
C LYS A 48 17.34 -4.15 -1.37
N SER A 49 17.30 -3.86 -2.67
CA SER A 49 18.47 -3.48 -3.48
C SER A 49 18.89 -2.02 -3.34
N GLY A 50 17.98 -1.11 -2.96
CA GLY A 50 18.28 0.32 -2.76
C GLY A 50 19.19 0.64 -1.57
N SER A 51 19.63 -0.39 -0.84
CA SER A 51 20.57 -0.30 0.31
C SER A 51 21.98 -0.79 -0.04
N ALA A 52 22.15 -1.49 -1.15
CA ALA A 52 23.46 -1.91 -1.63
C ALA A 52 24.05 -0.74 -2.40
N LYS A 53 25.09 -0.13 -1.82
CA LYS A 53 25.90 0.99 -2.33
C LYS A 53 26.44 0.73 -3.75
N GLN A 54 25.59 0.71 -4.77
CA GLN A 54 26.01 0.80 -6.17
C GLN A 54 26.55 2.20 -6.38
N SER A 55 27.85 2.26 -6.60
CA SER A 55 28.61 3.47 -6.87
C SER A 55 27.96 4.20 -8.05
N GLY A 56 27.25 5.30 -7.79
CA GLY A 56 26.70 6.19 -8.83
C GLY A 56 25.20 6.48 -8.79
N SER A 57 24.40 5.84 -7.94
CA SER A 57 23.00 6.26 -7.75
C SER A 57 22.52 6.01 -6.31
N ASP A 58 22.73 7.00 -5.44
CA ASP A 58 22.25 7.03 -4.04
C ASP A 58 20.72 7.18 -3.91
N GLU A 59 19.96 6.77 -4.92
CA GLU A 59 18.51 6.98 -4.94
C GLU A 59 17.78 5.72 -4.44
N VAL A 60 17.30 5.82 -3.21
CA VAL A 60 16.48 4.81 -2.57
C VAL A 60 15.16 4.63 -3.34
N THR A 61 14.80 3.38 -3.64
CA THR A 61 13.54 3.01 -4.29
C THR A 61 12.58 2.32 -3.33
N ASP A 62 11.28 2.55 -3.55
CA ASP A 62 10.19 1.85 -2.89
C ASP A 62 9.32 1.13 -3.93
N HIS A 63 8.62 0.10 -3.49
CA HIS A 63 7.43 -0.42 -4.17
C HIS A 63 6.19 0.23 -3.55
N LEU A 64 5.29 0.75 -4.38
CA LEU A 64 3.99 1.23 -3.93
C LEU A 64 2.94 0.14 -4.17
N TYR A 65 2.51 -0.50 -3.09
CA TYR A 65 1.39 -1.44 -3.13
C TYR A 65 0.08 -0.68 -2.97
N ILE A 66 -0.89 -0.97 -3.82
CA ILE A 66 -2.24 -0.38 -3.79
C ILE A 66 -3.21 -1.53 -3.56
N ALA A 67 -3.70 -1.63 -2.33
CA ALA A 67 -4.68 -2.64 -1.92
C ALA A 67 -6.09 -2.04 -1.96
N ILE A 68 -7.03 -2.76 -2.56
CA ILE A 68 -8.44 -2.38 -2.68
C ILE A 68 -9.28 -3.47 -2.04
N SER A 69 -10.19 -3.10 -1.16
CA SER A 69 -11.12 -4.03 -0.51
C SER A 69 -12.55 -3.50 -0.63
N SER A 70 -13.46 -4.27 -1.23
CA SER A 70 -14.87 -3.88 -1.28
C SER A 70 -15.60 -4.20 0.04
N PHE A 71 -16.70 -3.51 0.28
CA PHE A 71 -17.61 -3.76 1.40
C PHE A 71 -18.86 -4.48 0.89
N ASP A 72 -18.74 -5.79 0.66
CA ASP A 72 -19.85 -6.66 0.22
C ASP A 72 -19.81 -7.98 1.01
N GLU A 73 -20.84 -8.82 0.90
CA GLU A 73 -20.92 -10.14 1.55
C GLU A 73 -19.73 -11.04 1.17
N ASN A 74 -19.27 -10.93 -0.07
CA ASN A 74 -18.05 -11.55 -0.58
C ASN A 74 -17.08 -10.45 -1.04
N PRO A 75 -16.33 -9.84 -0.11
CA PRO A 75 -15.55 -8.66 -0.42
C PRO A 75 -14.41 -8.99 -1.38
N GLN A 76 -14.39 -8.33 -2.54
CA GLN A 76 -13.30 -8.44 -3.49
C GLN A 76 -12.05 -7.79 -2.91
N GLN A 77 -10.93 -8.50 -2.97
CA GLN A 77 -9.62 -8.06 -2.49
C GLN A 77 -8.66 -8.01 -3.67
N LEU A 78 -8.16 -6.83 -4.00
CA LEU A 78 -7.21 -6.62 -5.09
C LEU A 78 -5.92 -6.02 -4.57
N LEU A 79 -4.79 -6.40 -5.16
CA LEU A 79 -3.49 -5.86 -4.84
C LEU A 79 -2.72 -5.55 -6.12
N PHE A 80 -2.37 -4.28 -6.29
CA PHE A 80 -1.55 -3.78 -7.39
C PHE A 80 -0.21 -3.31 -6.86
N VAL A 81 0.81 -3.27 -7.72
CA VAL A 81 2.14 -2.78 -7.35
C VAL A 81 2.74 -1.90 -8.44
N ILE A 82 3.24 -0.74 -8.04
CA ILE A 82 4.16 0.07 -8.83
C ILE A 82 5.57 -0.19 -8.29
N LYS A 83 6.41 -0.84 -9.10
CA LYS A 83 7.77 -1.21 -8.70
C LYS A 83 8.76 -0.06 -8.91
N ASP A 84 9.84 -0.11 -8.14
CA ASP A 84 11.04 0.73 -8.28
C ASP A 84 10.75 2.23 -8.42
N VAL A 85 9.88 2.76 -7.55
CA VAL A 85 9.58 4.18 -7.50
C VAL A 85 10.70 4.90 -6.75
N TYR A 86 11.40 5.79 -7.44
CA TYR A 86 12.50 6.57 -6.87
C TYR A 86 11.95 7.72 -6.02
N GLY A 87 12.25 7.69 -4.71
CA GLY A 87 11.89 8.73 -3.75
C GLY A 87 10.42 9.16 -3.79
N PRO A 88 9.44 8.24 -3.64
CA PRO A 88 8.03 8.61 -3.60
C PRO A 88 7.77 9.60 -2.46
N SER A 89 6.99 10.63 -2.71
CA SER A 89 6.67 11.65 -1.72
C SER A 89 5.29 12.27 -1.95
N ALA A 90 4.74 12.87 -0.89
CA ALA A 90 3.43 13.50 -0.88
C ALA A 90 2.32 12.61 -1.49
N ILE A 91 2.31 11.33 -1.09
CA ILE A 91 1.25 10.40 -1.48
C ILE A 91 -0.06 10.93 -0.93
N LYS A 92 -0.99 11.23 -1.84
CA LYS A 92 -2.30 11.79 -1.55
C LYS A 92 -3.36 10.95 -2.24
N MET A 93 -4.36 10.56 -1.47
CA MET A 93 -5.60 10.00 -1.98
C MET A 93 -6.72 11.00 -1.74
N THR A 94 -7.55 11.24 -2.74
CA THR A 94 -8.67 12.18 -2.65
C THR A 94 -9.91 11.54 -3.24
N LYS A 95 -10.93 11.36 -2.41
CA LYS A 95 -12.24 10.88 -2.83
C LYS A 95 -12.84 11.89 -3.81
N GLN A 96 -13.09 11.46 -5.04
CA GLN A 96 -13.77 12.25 -6.07
C GLN A 96 -15.27 11.94 -6.07
N SER A 97 -15.64 10.68 -5.83
CA SER A 97 -17.02 10.21 -5.69
C SER A 97 -17.05 8.93 -4.85
N GLU A 98 -18.23 8.31 -4.69
CA GLU A 98 -18.35 6.98 -4.05
C GLU A 98 -17.76 5.84 -4.88
N GLN A 99 -17.37 6.09 -6.13
CA GLN A 99 -16.82 5.09 -7.05
C GLN A 99 -15.35 5.33 -7.38
N VAL A 100 -14.82 6.53 -7.09
CA VAL A 100 -13.49 6.94 -7.55
C VAL A 100 -12.70 7.64 -6.46
N ILE A 101 -11.50 7.12 -6.20
CA ILE A 101 -10.45 7.79 -5.43
C ILE A 101 -9.33 8.18 -6.40
N GLU A 102 -8.93 9.45 -6.42
CA GLU A 102 -7.72 9.86 -7.13
C GLU A 102 -6.49 9.63 -6.25
N LEU A 103 -5.54 8.84 -6.74
CA LEU A 103 -4.22 8.65 -6.15
C LEU A 103 -3.21 9.55 -6.88
N SER A 104 -2.43 10.32 -6.14
CA SER A 104 -1.30 11.05 -6.68
C SER A 104 -0.10 11.04 -5.75
N PHE A 105 1.09 11.13 -6.32
CA PHE A 105 2.35 11.28 -5.59
C PHE A 105 3.42 11.88 -6.51
N PHE A 106 4.52 12.34 -5.92
CA PHE A 106 5.71 12.70 -6.67
C PHE A 106 6.76 11.61 -6.60
N TYR A 107 7.53 11.45 -7.67
CA TYR A 107 8.66 10.55 -7.78
C TYR A 107 9.79 11.23 -8.56
N LYS A 108 10.98 10.63 -8.58
CA LYS A 108 12.08 11.09 -9.42
C LYS A 108 12.21 10.21 -10.67
N GLU A 109 12.47 10.83 -11.80
CA GLU A 109 12.92 10.14 -13.02
C GLU A 109 14.12 10.89 -13.58
N LYS A 110 15.28 10.23 -13.62
CA LYS A 110 16.55 10.84 -14.04
C LYS A 110 16.86 12.14 -13.26
N GLY A 111 16.64 12.12 -11.95
CA GLY A 111 16.83 13.27 -11.06
C GLY A 111 15.74 14.35 -11.14
N ILE A 112 14.79 14.26 -12.07
CA ILE A 112 13.71 15.25 -12.23
C ILE A 112 12.48 14.79 -11.44
N LYS A 113 11.92 15.68 -10.62
CA LYS A 113 10.68 15.43 -9.88
C LYS A 113 9.49 15.41 -10.86
N LYS A 114 8.80 14.28 -10.92
CA LYS A 114 7.58 14.04 -11.71
C LYS A 114 6.39 13.75 -10.81
N LYS A 115 5.18 13.97 -11.32
CA LYS A 115 3.93 13.64 -10.64
C LYS A 115 3.30 12.42 -11.30
N PHE A 116 2.84 11.48 -10.49
CA PHE A 116 1.98 10.37 -10.91
C PHE A 116 0.54 10.68 -10.49
N ILE A 117 -0.42 10.32 -11.34
CA ILE A 117 -1.86 10.42 -11.07
C ILE A 117 -2.55 9.17 -11.62
N ALA A 118 -3.41 8.55 -10.81
CA ALA A 118 -4.28 7.47 -11.23
C ALA A 118 -5.67 7.60 -10.60
N SER A 119 -6.68 7.10 -11.31
CA SER A 119 -7.99 6.80 -10.74
C SER A 119 -7.97 5.38 -10.15
N VAL A 120 -8.44 5.25 -8.91
CA VAL A 120 -8.65 3.96 -8.25
C VAL A 120 -10.16 3.75 -8.11
N GLN A 121 -10.63 2.63 -8.63
CA GLN A 121 -12.01 2.17 -8.61
C GLN A 121 -12.07 0.81 -7.90
N GLN A 122 -13.26 0.35 -7.54
CA GLN A 122 -13.45 -0.89 -6.80
C GLN A 122 -12.81 -2.12 -7.49
N ASP A 123 -12.78 -2.12 -8.82
CA ASP A 123 -12.30 -3.23 -9.67
C ASP A 123 -10.89 -3.01 -10.22
N GLY A 124 -10.27 -1.85 -10.01
CA GLY A 124 -8.93 -1.61 -10.55
C GLY A 124 -8.32 -0.22 -10.39
N VAL A 125 -7.16 -0.06 -11.02
CA VAL A 125 -6.37 1.17 -11.04
C VAL A 125 -6.11 1.57 -12.49
N VAL A 126 -6.49 2.78 -12.87
CA VAL A 126 -6.33 3.34 -14.22
C VAL A 126 -5.42 4.57 -14.16
N LYS A 127 -4.26 4.49 -14.81
CA LYS A 127 -3.33 5.63 -14.93
C LYS A 127 -3.96 6.70 -15.83
N LYS A 128 -3.89 7.95 -15.39
CA LYS A 128 -4.33 9.12 -16.18
C LYS A 128 -3.19 9.68 -17.01
#